data_AF-A0A2G2F1L6-F1
#
_entry.id   AF-A0A2G2F1L6-F1
#
_cell.length_a   1.000
_cell.length_b   1.000
_cell.length_c   1.000
_cell.angle_alpha   90.00
_cell.angle_beta   90.00
_cell.angle_gamma   90.00
#
_symmetry.space_group_name_H-M   'P 1'
#
loop_
_entity.id
_entity.type
_entity.pdbx_description
1 polymer ?
#
loop_
_entity_poly.entity_id
_entity_poly.type
_entity_poly.pdbx_seq_one_letter_code
_entity_poly.pdbx_strand_id
1 'polypeptide(L)'
;MKSNYTIILLISLFYLVGCKSGSNESVDGEIDSTNVQGPDSTSYDLTADTLENDTLVDEVVYEDPEVQEAHEEIVKKYGIQWDFCTCVQKSDSVNTALGEASEENLDKVWERSDYIDSKCKGILIQPNATPEDRYKHEKKVKKCLAGK
;
A
#
# COMPACT_ATOMS: atom_id res chain seq x y z
N MET A 1 -21.37 21.98 -40.73
CA MET A 1 -20.76 21.14 -39.69
C MET A 1 -21.86 20.60 -38.76
N LYS A 2 -22.46 19.46 -39.11
CA LYS A 2 -23.46 18.74 -38.31
C LYS A 2 -23.22 17.25 -38.56
N SER A 3 -22.19 16.68 -37.94
CA SER A 3 -21.96 15.24 -37.98
C SER A 3 -20.87 14.88 -36.99
N ASN A 4 -21.16 15.00 -35.69
CA ASN A 4 -20.30 14.47 -34.59
C ASN A 4 -21.15 14.10 -33.35
N TYR A 5 -22.38 14.60 -33.23
CA TYR A 5 -23.27 14.30 -32.10
C TYR A 5 -23.86 12.88 -32.13
N THR A 6 -23.97 12.28 -33.32
CA THR A 6 -24.58 10.95 -33.51
C THR A 6 -23.68 9.82 -32.99
N ILE A 7 -22.36 10.01 -32.96
CA ILE A 7 -21.40 9.01 -32.46
C ILE A 7 -21.37 9.02 -30.92
N ILE A 8 -21.48 10.20 -30.31
CA ILE A 8 -21.49 10.36 -28.84
C ILE A 8 -22.75 9.71 -28.23
N LEU A 9 -23.89 9.78 -28.91
CA LEU A 9 -25.15 9.14 -28.47
C LEU A 9 -25.13 7.61 -28.53
N LEU A 10 -24.28 7.00 -29.37
CA LEU A 10 -24.19 5.54 -29.48
C LEU A 10 -23.32 4.90 -28.38
N ILE A 11 -22.35 5.64 -27.84
CA ILE A 11 -21.43 5.14 -26.80
C ILE A 11 -22.10 5.13 -25.42
N SER A 12 -23.07 6.01 -25.15
CA SER A 12 -23.82 6.03 -23.89
C SER A 12 -24.77 4.84 -23.68
N LEU A 13 -25.13 4.12 -24.75
CA LEU A 13 -26.06 2.98 -24.70
C LEU A 13 -25.41 1.67 -24.25
N PHE A 14 -24.08 1.59 -24.18
CA PHE A 14 -23.35 0.36 -23.81
C PHE A 14 -23.15 0.18 -22.29
N TYR A 15 -23.51 1.16 -21.45
CA TYR A 15 -23.28 1.11 -20.00
C TYR A 15 -24.43 0.49 -19.18
N LEU A 16 -25.49 -0.04 -19.81
CA LEU A 16 -26.66 -0.58 -19.09
C LEU A 16 -26.72 -2.11 -18.98
N VAL A 17 -25.67 -2.84 -19.33
CA VAL A 17 -25.58 -4.27 -18.98
C VAL A 17 -24.99 -4.39 -17.58
N GLY A 18 -25.82 -4.08 -16.59
CA GLY A 18 -25.53 -4.25 -15.17
C GLY A 18 -25.47 -5.73 -14.77
N CYS A 19 -24.48 -6.05 -13.95
CA CYS A 19 -24.29 -7.34 -13.32
C CYS A 19 -25.48 -7.62 -12.37
N LYS A 20 -26.14 -8.76 -12.55
CA LYS A 20 -27.20 -9.28 -11.66
C LYS A 20 -26.57 -9.77 -10.36
N SER A 21 -26.53 -8.92 -9.33
CA SER A 21 -26.25 -9.38 -7.96
C SER A 21 -27.53 -9.94 -7.36
N GLY A 22 -27.50 -11.21 -6.97
CA GLY A 22 -28.58 -11.84 -6.21
C GLY A 22 -28.69 -11.22 -4.82
N SER A 23 -29.94 -11.05 -4.38
CA SER A 23 -30.36 -10.46 -3.12
C SER A 23 -30.15 -11.39 -1.91
N ASN A 24 -30.38 -10.80 -0.73
CA ASN A 24 -30.64 -11.33 0.63
C ASN A 24 -29.45 -11.03 1.56
N GLU A 25 -29.56 -10.36 2.69
CA GLU A 25 -30.68 -10.26 3.64
C GLU A 25 -30.43 -9.05 4.56
N SER A 26 -31.48 -8.28 4.88
CA SER A 26 -31.45 -7.22 5.88
C SER A 26 -31.46 -7.82 7.29
N VAL A 27 -30.43 -7.53 8.08
CA VAL A 27 -30.49 -7.70 9.53
C VAL A 27 -30.54 -6.31 10.15
N ASP A 28 -31.76 -5.95 10.57
CA ASP A 28 -32.03 -4.87 11.49
C ASP A 28 -31.34 -5.20 12.83
N GLY A 29 -30.54 -4.28 13.34
CA GLY A 29 -29.74 -4.46 14.54
C GLY A 29 -29.57 -3.12 15.24
N GLU A 30 -30.61 -2.73 15.96
CA GLU A 30 -30.56 -1.70 16.99
C GLU A 30 -29.49 -2.10 18.02
N ILE A 31 -28.38 -1.35 18.09
CA ILE A 31 -27.40 -1.48 19.17
C ILE A 31 -27.32 -0.15 19.91
N ASP A 32 -28.11 -0.16 20.98
CA ASP A 32 -27.98 0.52 22.26
C ASP A 32 -26.62 1.20 22.52
N SER A 33 -26.71 2.50 22.80
CA SER A 33 -25.61 3.32 23.28
C SER A 33 -25.26 2.94 24.71
N THR A 34 -24.30 2.02 24.88
CA THR A 34 -23.64 1.83 26.18
C THR A 34 -22.18 2.26 26.09
N ASN A 35 -21.91 3.35 26.80
CA ASN A 35 -20.62 3.86 27.23
C ASN A 35 -19.62 2.73 27.57
N VAL A 36 -18.53 2.63 26.81
CA VAL A 36 -17.35 1.86 27.20
C VAL A 36 -16.14 2.78 27.19
N GLN A 37 -15.76 3.14 28.41
CA GLN A 37 -14.45 3.55 28.88
C GLN A 37 -13.32 3.19 27.88
N GLY A 38 -12.66 4.21 27.34
CA GLY A 38 -11.52 4.01 26.44
C GLY A 38 -10.39 3.23 27.10
N PRO A 39 -9.86 2.18 26.46
CA PRO A 39 -8.62 1.58 26.90
C PRO A 39 -7.44 2.43 26.40
N ASP A 40 -6.79 3.02 27.38
CA ASP A 40 -5.33 3.02 27.56
C ASP A 40 -4.47 3.44 26.37
N SER A 41 -3.85 4.61 26.53
CA SER A 41 -2.77 5.15 25.72
C SER A 41 -1.56 4.21 25.75
N THR A 42 -1.57 3.17 24.91
CA THR A 42 -0.33 2.55 24.46
C THR A 42 0.46 3.63 23.71
N SER A 43 1.56 4.08 24.31
CA SER A 43 2.56 4.95 23.69
C SER A 43 3.08 4.28 22.41
N TYR A 44 2.48 4.59 21.27
CA TYR A 44 2.97 4.18 19.96
C TYR A 44 4.19 5.04 19.61
N ASP A 45 5.29 4.37 19.27
CA ASP A 45 6.52 5.05 18.86
C ASP A 45 6.31 5.65 17.46
N LEU A 46 5.78 6.88 17.45
CA LEU A 46 5.65 7.75 16.28
C LEU A 46 6.98 8.09 15.62
N THR A 47 8.11 7.76 16.24
CA THR A 47 9.46 8.23 15.87
C THR A 47 10.40 7.11 15.44
N ALA A 48 9.94 5.85 15.38
CA ALA A 48 10.75 4.67 15.12
C ALA A 48 11.44 4.64 13.73
N ASP A 49 11.06 5.54 12.82
CA ASP A 49 11.54 5.58 11.43
C ASP A 49 12.23 6.93 11.14
N THR A 50 13.26 7.26 11.94
CA THR A 50 14.11 8.43 11.70
C THR A 50 15.39 8.05 10.93
N LEU A 51 15.92 9.06 10.22
CA LEU A 51 17.04 9.08 9.26
C LEU A 51 18.34 8.37 9.71
N GLU A 52 18.49 8.02 11.00
CA GLU A 52 19.73 7.48 11.56
C GLU A 52 20.01 6.00 11.23
N ASN A 53 19.05 5.27 10.64
CA ASN A 53 19.20 3.83 10.39
C ASN A 53 19.46 3.45 8.91
N ASP A 54 19.74 4.42 8.03
CA ASP A 54 19.91 4.21 6.58
C ASP A 54 21.24 3.55 6.17
N THR A 55 22.06 3.08 7.11
CA THR A 55 23.45 2.68 6.85
C THR A 55 23.68 1.28 6.28
N LEU A 56 22.67 0.49 5.94
CA LEU A 56 22.92 -0.87 5.43
C LEU A 56 21.97 -1.24 4.30
N VAL A 57 22.41 -1.03 3.06
CA VAL A 57 21.87 -1.78 1.91
C VAL A 57 23.05 -2.12 1.01
N ASP A 58 23.30 -3.42 0.84
CA ASP A 58 24.22 -3.91 -0.19
C ASP A 58 23.77 -3.39 -1.56
N GLU A 59 24.72 -3.07 -2.44
CA GLU A 59 24.42 -2.68 -3.81
C GLU A 59 23.59 -3.78 -4.49
N VAL A 60 22.33 -3.48 -4.81
CA VAL A 60 21.43 -4.42 -5.46
C VAL A 60 21.72 -4.41 -6.95
N VAL A 61 22.20 -5.54 -7.47
CA VAL A 61 22.47 -5.73 -8.90
C VAL A 61 21.42 -6.66 -9.49
N TYR A 62 20.71 -6.19 -10.50
CA TYR A 62 19.72 -6.97 -11.25
C TYR A 62 20.35 -7.55 -12.52
N GLU A 63 19.98 -8.79 -12.85
CA GLU A 63 20.46 -9.45 -14.08
C GLU A 63 19.87 -8.83 -15.35
N ASP A 64 18.65 -8.29 -15.25
CA ASP A 64 17.97 -7.61 -16.34
C ASP A 64 18.44 -6.14 -16.41
N PRO A 65 19.07 -5.69 -17.51
CA PRO A 65 19.59 -4.34 -17.63
C PRO A 65 18.49 -3.27 -17.61
N GLU A 66 17.27 -3.56 -18.07
CA GLU A 66 16.16 -2.60 -18.02
C GLU A 66 15.68 -2.40 -16.57
N VAL A 67 15.67 -3.48 -15.78
CA VAL A 67 15.34 -3.43 -14.35
C VAL A 67 16.44 -2.73 -13.56
N GLN A 68 17.71 -2.96 -13.92
CA GLN A 68 18.85 -2.28 -13.33
C GLN A 68 18.80 -0.76 -13.60
N GLU A 69 18.53 -0.33 -14.83
CA GLU A 69 18.38 1.08 -15.17
C GLU A 69 17.22 1.72 -14.39
N ALA A 70 16.07 1.04 -14.32
CA ALA A 70 14.93 1.52 -13.53
C ALA A 70 15.26 1.62 -12.03
N HIS A 71 16.07 0.69 -11.49
CA HIS A 71 16.55 0.77 -10.10
C HIS A 71 17.41 2.01 -9.88
N GLU A 72 18.37 2.28 -10.78
CA GLU A 72 19.25 3.43 -10.70
C GLU A 72 18.48 4.76 -10.79
N GLU A 73 17.45 4.84 -11.65
CA GLU A 73 16.58 6.01 -11.72
C GLU A 73 15.79 6.23 -10.42
N ILE A 74 15.30 5.16 -9.80
CA ILE A 74 14.62 5.21 -8.51
C ILE A 74 15.57 5.71 -7.42
N VAL A 75 16.78 5.13 -7.33
CA VAL A 75 17.79 5.54 -6.34
C VAL A 75 18.21 7.00 -6.55
N LYS A 76 18.38 7.43 -7.80
CA LYS A 76 18.68 8.81 -8.14
C LYS A 76 17.59 9.79 -7.70
N LYS A 77 16.32 9.39 -7.78
CA LYS A 77 15.17 10.25 -7.48
C LYS A 77 14.80 10.26 -5.99
N TYR A 78 14.83 9.12 -5.33
CA TYR A 78 14.31 8.93 -3.97
C TYR A 78 15.39 8.61 -2.94
N GLY A 79 16.65 8.48 -3.37
CA GLY A 79 17.78 8.11 -2.52
C GLY A 79 17.85 6.61 -2.27
N ILE A 80 18.62 6.22 -1.25
CA ILE A 80 18.82 4.83 -0.84
C ILE A 80 17.46 4.16 -0.62
N GLN A 81 17.29 2.99 -1.23
CA GLN A 81 16.09 2.17 -1.14
C GLN A 81 16.31 1.04 -0.16
N TRP A 82 15.36 0.79 0.72
CA TRP A 82 15.43 -0.32 1.66
C TRP A 82 15.19 -1.67 0.95
N ASP A 83 15.66 -2.74 1.60
CA ASP A 83 15.38 -4.09 1.13
C ASP A 83 13.88 -4.44 1.24
N PHE A 84 13.51 -5.52 0.55
CA PHE A 84 12.14 -5.98 0.48
C PHE A 84 11.50 -6.27 1.84
N CYS A 85 12.19 -6.94 2.77
CA CYS A 85 11.58 -7.31 4.05
C CYS A 85 11.45 -6.11 4.99
N THR A 86 12.43 -5.21 4.99
CA THR A 86 12.35 -3.93 5.70
C THR A 86 11.13 -3.16 5.23
N CYS A 87 10.94 -3.01 3.92
CA CYS A 87 9.76 -2.37 3.36
C CYS A 87 8.44 -3.02 3.78
N VAL A 88 8.35 -4.35 3.71
CA VAL A 88 7.15 -5.10 4.14
C VAL A 88 6.84 -4.86 5.62
N GLN A 89 7.83 -4.94 6.50
CA GLN A 89 7.63 -4.81 7.95
C GLN A 89 7.24 -3.39 8.37
N LYS A 90 7.86 -2.38 7.75
CA LYS A 90 7.58 -0.96 8.01
C LYS A 90 6.22 -0.55 7.45
N SER A 91 5.89 -1.00 6.23
CA SER A 91 4.55 -0.81 5.65
C SER A 91 3.47 -1.46 6.50
N ASP A 92 3.67 -2.70 6.97
CA ASP A 92 2.76 -3.37 7.88
C ASP A 92 2.59 -2.60 9.21
N SER A 93 3.68 -2.03 9.74
CA SER A 93 3.62 -1.20 10.96
C SER A 93 2.82 0.10 10.76
N VAL A 94 2.88 0.73 9.59
CA VAL A 94 2.05 1.89 9.27
C VAL A 94 0.58 1.48 9.16
N ASN A 95 0.28 0.36 8.52
CA ASN A 95 -1.09 -0.12 8.41
C ASN A 95 -1.72 -0.41 9.78
N THR A 96 -0.96 -1.02 10.71
CA THR A 96 -1.39 -1.16 12.10
C THR A 96 -1.65 0.20 12.74
N ALA A 97 -0.71 1.14 12.60
CA ALA A 97 -0.86 2.48 13.17
C ALA A 97 -2.07 3.24 12.61
N LEU A 98 -2.37 3.11 11.31
CA LEU A 98 -3.55 3.72 10.69
C LEU A 98 -4.86 3.15 11.25
N GLY A 99 -4.89 1.85 11.59
CA GLY A 99 -6.07 1.22 12.19
C GLY A 99 -6.33 1.64 13.65
N GLU A 100 -5.29 2.11 14.35
CA GLU A 100 -5.33 2.42 15.79
C GLU A 100 -5.23 3.92 16.09
N ALA A 101 -4.82 4.75 15.13
CA ALA A 101 -4.57 6.17 15.34
C ALA A 101 -5.85 6.97 15.60
N SER A 102 -5.76 7.88 16.55
CA SER A 102 -6.75 8.95 16.74
C SER A 102 -6.62 10.03 15.67
N GLU A 103 -7.69 10.80 15.46
CA GLU A 103 -7.75 11.86 14.43
C GLU A 103 -6.56 12.83 14.54
N GLU A 104 -6.15 13.22 15.74
CA GLU A 104 -5.04 14.16 15.96
C GLU A 104 -3.64 13.58 15.63
N ASN A 105 -3.54 12.27 15.41
CA ASN A 105 -2.28 11.60 15.05
C ASN A 105 -2.28 11.03 13.63
N LEU A 106 -3.41 11.06 12.92
CA LEU A 106 -3.50 10.59 11.52
C LEU A 106 -2.48 11.29 10.62
N ASP A 107 -2.32 12.62 10.75
CA ASP A 107 -1.36 13.38 9.93
C ASP A 107 0.08 12.87 10.11
N LYS A 108 0.48 12.50 11.33
CA LYS A 108 1.82 11.94 11.59
C LYS A 108 1.98 10.54 11.01
N VAL A 109 0.93 9.72 11.06
CA VAL A 109 0.95 8.39 10.46
C VAL A 109 1.02 8.49 8.93
N TRP A 110 0.36 9.47 8.32
CA TRP A 110 0.48 9.76 6.89
C TRP A 110 1.89 10.23 6.51
N GLU A 111 2.47 11.17 7.25
CA GLU A 111 3.86 11.61 7.02
C GLU A 111 4.85 10.43 7.11
N ARG A 112 4.67 9.57 8.12
CA ARG A 112 5.44 8.32 8.25
C ARG A 112 5.25 7.39 7.05
N SER A 113 4.01 7.23 6.58
CA SER A 113 3.69 6.43 5.39
C SER A 113 4.42 6.94 4.16
N ASP A 114 4.43 8.26 3.94
CA ASP A 114 5.09 8.90 2.79
C ASP A 114 6.60 8.71 2.84
N TYR A 115 7.21 8.85 4.03
CA TYR A 115 8.63 8.58 4.20
C TYR A 115 8.98 7.12 3.86
N ILE A 116 8.23 6.15 4.40
CA ILE A 116 8.44 4.73 4.11
C ILE A 116 8.25 4.44 2.62
N ASP A 117 7.21 4.98 1.99
CA ASP A 117 6.95 4.82 0.56
C ASP A 117 8.11 5.38 -0.29
N SER A 118 8.73 6.49 0.11
CA SER A 118 9.92 7.04 -0.55
C SER A 118 11.14 6.10 -0.50
N LYS A 119 11.28 5.34 0.59
CA LYS A 119 12.35 4.35 0.78
C LYS A 119 12.08 3.01 0.13
N CYS A 120 10.84 2.77 -0.30
CA CYS A 120 10.37 1.48 -0.78
C CYS A 120 9.98 1.46 -2.25
N LYS A 121 10.30 2.51 -3.02
CA LYS A 121 10.04 2.58 -4.48
C LYS A 121 10.73 1.46 -5.25
N GLY A 122 11.84 0.93 -4.75
CA GLY A 122 12.54 -0.23 -5.34
C GLY A 122 11.68 -1.50 -5.46
N ILE A 123 10.57 -1.63 -4.74
CA ILE A 123 9.66 -2.79 -4.91
C ILE A 123 8.84 -2.72 -6.21
N LEU A 124 8.70 -1.54 -6.81
CA LEU A 124 7.84 -1.32 -8.00
C LEU A 124 8.41 -1.97 -9.27
N ILE A 125 9.71 -2.20 -9.30
CA ILE A 125 10.42 -2.82 -10.43
C ILE A 125 10.54 -4.34 -10.28
N GLN A 126 9.97 -4.93 -9.21
CA GLN A 126 9.94 -6.37 -9.04
C GLN A 126 8.83 -7.02 -9.88
N PRO A 127 9.04 -8.22 -10.41
CA PRO A 127 8.03 -8.92 -11.20
C PRO A 127 6.81 -9.26 -10.35
N ASN A 128 5.62 -8.82 -10.79
CA ASN A 128 4.33 -9.08 -10.14
C ASN A 128 3.15 -9.28 -11.13
N ALA A 129 3.43 -9.34 -12.44
CA ALA A 129 2.39 -9.33 -13.48
C ALA A 129 1.66 -10.69 -13.62
N THR A 130 2.38 -11.81 -13.46
CA THR A 130 1.81 -13.15 -13.63
C THR A 130 1.23 -13.69 -12.32
N PRO A 131 0.26 -14.64 -12.37
CA PRO A 131 -0.18 -15.35 -11.17
C PRO A 131 0.96 -15.99 -10.38
N GLU A 132 1.94 -16.58 -11.07
CA GLU A 132 3.10 -17.22 -10.47
C GLU A 132 3.98 -16.21 -9.73
N ASP A 133 4.18 -15.01 -10.31
CA ASP A 133 4.96 -13.95 -9.67
C ASP A 133 4.24 -13.38 -8.45
N ARG A 134 2.92 -13.18 -8.53
CA ARG A 134 2.10 -12.79 -7.37
C ARG A 134 2.19 -13.83 -6.24
N TYR A 135 2.09 -15.11 -6.57
CA TYR A 135 2.24 -16.18 -5.58
C TYR A 135 3.63 -16.16 -4.91
N LYS A 136 4.71 -15.97 -5.69
CA LYS A 136 6.06 -15.82 -5.13
C LYS A 136 6.17 -14.59 -4.24
N HIS A 137 5.61 -13.46 -4.67
CA HIS A 137 5.57 -12.22 -3.88
C HIS A 137 4.84 -12.44 -2.55
N GLU A 138 3.63 -13.00 -2.56
CA GLU A 138 2.86 -13.33 -1.36
C GLU A 138 3.64 -14.25 -0.41
N LYS A 139 4.32 -15.26 -0.94
CA LYS A 139 5.17 -16.16 -0.15
C LYS A 139 6.33 -15.41 0.50
N LYS A 140 6.97 -14.48 -0.23
CA LYS A 140 8.04 -13.63 0.32
C LYS A 140 7.50 -12.70 1.42
N VAL A 141 6.36 -12.04 1.19
CA VAL A 141 5.69 -11.18 2.19
C VAL A 141 5.41 -11.97 3.47
N LYS A 142 4.75 -13.13 3.35
CA LYS A 142 4.47 -14.01 4.50
C LYS A 142 5.74 -14.39 5.26
N LYS A 143 6.84 -14.66 4.55
CA LYS A 143 8.12 -14.98 5.18
C LYS A 143 8.69 -13.79 5.97
N CYS A 144 8.61 -12.56 5.45
CA CYS A 144 9.07 -11.37 6.17
C CYS A 144 8.26 -11.09 7.44
N LEU A 145 6.98 -11.49 7.47
CA LEU A 145 6.06 -11.26 8.60
C LEU A 145 6.02 -12.43 9.60
N ALA A 146 6.57 -13.60 9.28
CA ALA A 146 6.43 -14.82 10.10
C ALA A 146 7.13 -14.78 11.48
N GLY A 147 7.86 -13.71 11.81
CA GLY A 147 8.54 -13.55 13.10
C GLY A 147 8.45 -12.13 13.68
N LYS A 148 7.43 -11.36 13.25
CA LYS A 148 7.11 -10.04 13.79
C LYS A 148 6.31 -10.16 15.08
#